data_AF-A0A924YAA0-F1
#
_entry.id   AF-A0A924YAA0-F1
#
_cell.length_a   1.000
_cell.length_b   1.000
_cell.length_c   1.000
_cell.angle_alpha   90.00
_cell.angle_beta   90.00
_cell.angle_gamma   90.00
#
_symmetry.space_group_name_H-M   'P 1'
#
loop_
_entity.id
_entity.type
_entity.pdbx_description
1 polymer ?
#
loop_
_entity_poly.entity_id
_entity_poly.type
_entity_poly.pdbx_seq_one_letter_code
_entity_poly.pdbx_strand_id
1 'polypeptide(L)'
;MFLLVSKSVSVWLKRFLLLLMLSSAACQVLSPPAPTATPTKTAVPTDTSTPEPTATAIPSETAIPSDTPIPSDTPTATITPTSTDMPTITPTPTQTQPPTATPQPTTGFVFDNWELFDLPASISTAGGPTSPYLAFINQNDRTSPPGGTPQPSTNLETLYFTSPTNPGGRITVLELEASTGGQVYVAPAGNAIAYFKDVSGSDRVGLYILDLETGISARILPLRSLVQRGFFSAPVWSPTGAQMAIVLATGYDIDIFLIGRDGSDPRNLTNSGSYDLWPAWSPDGRYIAFVSDRSVCPSWIPGEPGACNAATQAPPTGGNLYLIDTITGDTRQLSEDWITEPPEWISARQIAYVSSDTTNLLNPSRSISIVDVTGARPRQLTMVGSPDSPLKLSEAWSPDGNSVLFQSADSTSSTVILANTNGRLIASSDELIFPRFGMSAAWSPDGTRIAIGGVNGQCPYGVVVVNQNLDFQAQSSPPPSMCDPVFSPDGDYIAFTGVSPRTQISADGRIDVFAANSNGFGATNLTGALRGQVILLGWVGGRS
;
A
#
# COMPACT_ATOMS: atom_id res chain seq x y z
N MET A 1 -6.60 -52.69 -65.36
CA MET A 1 -6.61 -52.03 -66.68
C MET A 1 -6.13 -50.60 -66.46
N PHE A 2 -4.84 -50.32 -66.71
CA PHE A 2 -4.10 -49.04 -66.49
C PHE A 2 -4.06 -48.53 -65.01
N LEU A 3 -2.96 -48.01 -64.39
CA LEU A 3 -1.78 -47.20 -64.78
C LEU A 3 -2.13 -45.70 -65.01
N LEU A 4 -1.38 -44.65 -64.61
CA LEU A 4 -0.14 -44.38 -63.82
C LEU A 4 -0.26 -42.92 -63.26
N VAL A 5 0.57 -42.30 -62.40
CA VAL A 5 1.92 -42.55 -61.76
C VAL A 5 1.75 -42.42 -60.21
N SER A 6 2.67 -42.16 -59.27
CA SER A 6 4.14 -41.88 -59.09
C SER A 6 4.61 -42.63 -57.79
N LYS A 7 5.80 -42.57 -57.13
CA LYS A 7 7.08 -41.80 -57.12
C LYS A 7 7.04 -40.42 -56.41
N SER A 8 8.03 -39.96 -55.61
CA SER A 8 9.44 -40.40 -55.39
C SER A 8 9.84 -40.32 -53.88
N VAL A 9 10.51 -41.33 -53.28
CA VAL A 9 11.98 -41.41 -52.93
C VAL A 9 12.39 -40.72 -51.60
N SER A 10 13.26 -41.24 -50.69
CA SER A 10 13.81 -42.60 -50.47
C SER A 10 14.78 -42.68 -49.24
N VAL A 11 14.66 -43.71 -48.37
CA VAL A 11 15.79 -44.41 -47.65
C VAL A 11 16.57 -43.59 -46.57
N TRP A 12 17.31 -44.12 -45.56
CA TRP A 12 17.96 -45.43 -45.23
C TRP A 12 17.61 -45.95 -43.82
N LEU A 13 17.87 -47.24 -43.54
CA LEU A 13 17.63 -47.90 -42.25
C LEU A 13 18.70 -48.96 -41.89
N LYS A 14 19.14 -49.01 -40.62
CA LYS A 14 19.93 -50.07 -39.93
C LYS A 14 21.35 -50.41 -40.43
N ARG A 15 22.31 -50.31 -39.49
CA ARG A 15 23.35 -51.30 -39.16
C ARG A 15 23.59 -51.22 -37.64
N PHE A 16 24.07 -52.21 -36.87
CA PHE A 16 23.96 -53.67 -36.74
C PHE A 16 24.76 -54.01 -35.45
N LEU A 17 24.50 -55.13 -34.76
CA LEU A 17 25.07 -55.46 -33.43
C LEU A 17 26.57 -55.87 -33.47
N LEU A 18 27.30 -55.76 -32.34
CA LEU A 18 27.87 -56.92 -31.60
C LEU A 18 28.44 -56.65 -30.18
N LEU A 19 28.19 -57.61 -29.25
CA LEU A 19 28.83 -58.04 -27.96
C LEU A 19 29.68 -57.06 -27.06
N LEU A 20 29.54 -56.94 -25.72
CA LEU A 20 29.72 -57.86 -24.53
C LEU A 20 31.22 -58.11 -24.13
N MET A 21 31.66 -58.32 -22.87
CA MET A 21 31.01 -58.56 -21.54
C MET A 21 31.99 -58.30 -20.32
N LEU A 22 31.47 -58.00 -19.10
CA LEU A 22 32.09 -58.06 -17.73
C LEU A 22 33.38 -57.21 -17.47
N SER A 23 33.80 -56.82 -16.24
CA SER A 23 33.61 -57.23 -14.82
C SER A 23 33.78 -56.00 -13.89
N SER A 24 33.00 -55.71 -12.84
CA SER A 24 32.65 -56.40 -11.57
C SER A 24 33.70 -56.34 -10.44
N ALA A 25 33.56 -55.38 -9.52
CA ALA A 25 34.06 -55.42 -8.14
C ALA A 25 33.20 -54.48 -7.26
N ALA A 26 33.02 -54.80 -5.97
CA ALA A 26 32.21 -54.01 -5.04
C ALA A 26 32.91 -53.86 -3.68
N CYS A 27 32.69 -52.75 -2.97
CA CYS A 27 32.63 -52.75 -1.50
C CYS A 27 32.11 -51.42 -0.90
N GLN A 28 31.57 -51.55 0.33
CA GLN A 28 31.48 -50.55 1.40
C GLN A 28 30.70 -49.22 1.19
N VAL A 29 29.47 -49.24 1.71
CA VAL A 29 28.98 -48.41 2.84
C VAL A 29 29.76 -47.12 3.14
N LEU A 30 29.06 -45.98 3.07
CA LEU A 30 29.30 -44.82 3.94
C LEU A 30 27.98 -44.06 4.17
N SER A 31 27.68 -43.74 5.42
CA SER A 31 26.49 -42.96 5.82
C SER A 31 26.66 -41.47 5.52
N PRO A 32 25.57 -40.69 5.34
CA PRO A 32 25.68 -39.23 5.33
C PRO A 32 26.22 -38.71 6.68
N PRO A 33 27.02 -37.63 6.68
CA PRO A 33 27.57 -37.06 7.91
C PRO A 33 26.49 -36.38 8.76
N ALA A 34 26.61 -36.51 10.09
CA ALA A 34 25.82 -35.74 11.05
C ALA A 34 26.28 -34.26 11.10
N PRO A 35 25.40 -33.31 11.51
CA PRO A 35 25.76 -31.91 11.64
C PRO A 35 26.75 -31.67 12.78
N THR A 36 27.76 -30.81 12.55
CA THR A 36 28.87 -30.58 13.48
C THR A 36 28.69 -29.33 14.34
N ALA A 37 28.71 -29.57 15.66
CA ALA A 37 29.10 -28.64 16.75
C ALA A 37 28.40 -27.28 16.92
N THR A 38 27.55 -27.23 17.94
CA THR A 38 27.25 -26.01 18.72
C THR A 38 28.53 -25.40 19.33
N PRO A 39 28.71 -24.06 19.32
CA PRO A 39 29.75 -23.40 20.12
C PRO A 39 29.28 -23.19 21.57
N THR A 40 29.85 -23.94 22.52
CA THR A 40 29.57 -23.79 23.96
C THR A 40 30.18 -22.49 24.51
N LYS A 41 29.35 -21.58 25.04
CA LYS A 41 29.82 -20.38 25.75
C LYS A 41 30.02 -20.66 27.24
N THR A 42 31.24 -20.97 27.65
CA THR A 42 31.62 -21.09 29.07
C THR A 42 31.57 -19.73 29.76
N ALA A 43 31.07 -19.70 31.00
CA ALA A 43 30.98 -18.49 31.81
C ALA A 43 32.24 -18.26 32.69
N VAL A 44 32.59 -16.99 32.88
CA VAL A 44 33.52 -16.48 33.91
C VAL A 44 32.91 -15.18 34.45
N PRO A 45 32.87 -14.94 35.78
CA PRO A 45 32.18 -13.79 36.36
C PRO A 45 32.99 -12.49 36.23
N THR A 46 32.37 -11.36 36.61
CA THR A 46 33.06 -10.08 36.80
C THR A 46 32.47 -9.38 38.02
N ASP A 47 33.33 -8.78 38.84
CA ASP A 47 32.97 -8.20 40.14
C ASP A 47 32.12 -6.93 40.04
N THR A 48 31.44 -6.59 41.14
CA THR A 48 30.53 -5.43 41.21
C THR A 48 31.00 -4.41 42.24
N SER A 49 31.31 -3.18 41.82
CA SER A 49 31.45 -2.03 42.73
C SER A 49 31.10 -0.68 42.07
N THR A 50 29.95 -0.15 42.50
CA THR A 50 29.62 1.26 42.89
C THR A 50 30.58 2.43 42.64
N PRO A 51 30.10 3.72 42.62
CA PRO A 51 28.72 4.20 42.86
C PRO A 51 28.16 5.28 41.88
N GLU A 52 26.89 5.60 42.09
CA GLU A 52 26.14 6.79 41.68
C GLU A 52 26.66 8.11 42.33
N PRO A 53 26.47 9.28 41.70
CA PRO A 53 26.48 10.59 42.36
C PRO A 53 25.10 11.28 42.35
N THR A 54 24.56 11.56 43.53
CA THR A 54 23.32 12.32 43.75
C THR A 54 23.55 13.84 43.67
N ALA A 55 22.49 14.63 43.45
CA ALA A 55 22.52 16.09 43.29
C ALA A 55 22.77 16.89 44.59
N THR A 56 23.08 18.20 44.47
CA THR A 56 22.36 19.37 45.07
C THR A 56 23.23 20.65 45.16
N ALA A 57 22.58 21.82 45.18
CA ALA A 57 22.97 23.11 45.79
C ALA A 57 23.37 24.31 44.89
N ILE A 58 22.99 25.50 45.37
CA ILE A 58 23.18 26.86 44.83
C ILE A 58 23.87 27.70 45.92
N PRO A 59 24.63 28.75 45.57
CA PRO A 59 24.67 29.97 46.39
C PRO A 59 24.37 31.25 45.59
N SER A 60 24.04 32.35 46.29
CA SER A 60 23.50 33.59 45.69
C SER A 60 24.40 34.83 45.87
N GLU A 61 24.33 35.74 44.90
CA GLU A 61 24.30 37.23 45.00
C GLU A 61 25.03 37.99 46.13
N THR A 62 25.92 38.95 45.78
CA THR A 62 26.29 40.14 46.59
C THR A 62 26.90 41.26 45.69
N ALA A 63 26.98 42.52 46.15
CA ALA A 63 27.38 43.73 45.39
C ALA A 63 28.24 44.72 46.28
N ILE A 64 28.67 45.96 45.93
CA ILE A 64 28.21 46.92 44.90
C ILE A 64 29.30 47.80 44.17
N PRO A 65 29.96 48.84 44.76
CA PRO A 65 30.12 50.10 43.97
C PRO A 65 31.52 50.80 43.92
N SER A 66 31.71 51.65 42.89
CA SER A 66 32.36 53.02 42.85
C SER A 66 33.76 53.27 43.48
N ASP A 67 34.62 54.24 43.08
CA ASP A 67 34.45 55.49 42.29
C ASP A 67 35.79 56.19 41.89
N THR A 68 35.78 57.08 40.87
CA THR A 68 36.72 58.22 40.60
C THR A 68 38.26 58.01 40.45
N PRO A 69 39.08 59.01 39.97
CA PRO A 69 38.76 60.32 39.37
C PRO A 69 39.42 60.61 37.98
N ILE A 70 39.12 61.81 37.43
CA ILE A 70 39.60 62.39 36.16
C ILE A 70 40.79 63.35 36.42
N PRO A 71 41.64 63.63 35.40
CA PRO A 71 41.94 65.04 35.10
C PRO A 71 41.67 65.41 33.63
N SER A 72 41.32 66.67 33.40
CA SER A 72 40.99 67.25 32.09
C SER A 72 41.96 68.38 31.78
N ASP A 73 42.45 68.44 30.54
CA ASP A 73 43.05 69.64 29.96
C ASP A 73 42.72 69.71 28.47
N THR A 74 42.48 70.93 27.95
CA THR A 74 42.03 71.17 26.57
C THR A 74 42.86 72.23 25.88
N PRO A 75 43.46 71.93 24.72
CA PRO A 75 43.87 72.92 23.74
C PRO A 75 42.98 72.85 22.48
N THR A 76 42.33 73.97 22.14
CA THR A 76 41.59 74.08 20.86
C THR A 76 42.56 74.36 19.72
N ALA A 77 42.58 73.50 18.70
CA ALA A 77 43.30 73.73 17.45
C ALA A 77 42.46 73.24 16.25
N THR A 78 41.96 74.16 15.44
CA THR A 78 41.23 73.84 14.20
C THR A 78 42.22 73.43 13.12
N ILE A 79 42.09 72.21 12.59
CA ILE A 79 42.85 71.74 11.42
C ILE A 79 41.85 71.20 10.40
N THR A 80 41.84 71.76 9.19
CA THR A 80 40.92 71.34 8.11
C THR A 80 41.37 70.00 7.53
N PRO A 81 40.54 68.94 7.56
CA PRO A 81 40.88 67.68 6.90
C PRO A 81 40.73 67.83 5.38
N THR A 82 41.81 67.61 4.64
CA THR A 82 41.74 67.39 3.19
C THR A 82 40.94 66.11 2.93
N SER A 83 39.94 66.15 2.03
CA SER A 83 39.28 64.91 1.64
C SER A 83 40.24 63.99 0.88
N THR A 84 40.34 62.76 1.36
CA THR A 84 40.74 61.60 0.56
C THR A 84 39.58 60.61 0.68
N ASP A 85 38.70 60.57 -0.32
CA ASP A 85 37.53 59.69 -0.29
C ASP A 85 37.97 58.22 -0.29
N MET A 86 37.93 57.56 0.86
CA MET A 86 37.83 56.10 0.87
C MET A 86 36.45 55.71 0.34
N PRO A 87 36.34 54.76 -0.59
CA PRO A 87 35.04 54.26 -1.03
C PRO A 87 34.33 53.65 0.17
N THR A 88 33.28 54.32 0.64
CA THR A 88 32.41 53.76 1.68
C THR A 88 31.72 52.55 1.07
N ILE A 89 32.17 51.35 1.45
CA ILE A 89 31.50 50.10 1.10
C ILE A 89 30.22 50.05 1.93
N THR A 90 29.21 50.80 1.49
CA THR A 90 27.84 50.60 1.99
C THR A 90 27.49 49.15 1.71
N PRO A 91 27.18 48.34 2.74
CA PRO A 91 26.59 47.05 2.50
C PRO A 91 25.19 47.31 1.98
N THR A 92 25.05 47.40 0.64
CA THR A 92 23.75 47.30 -0.01
C THR A 92 23.10 46.05 0.55
N PRO A 93 21.96 46.13 1.25
CA PRO A 93 21.26 44.94 1.65
C PRO A 93 20.80 44.29 0.35
N THR A 94 21.51 43.25 -0.07
CA THR A 94 21.01 42.32 -1.08
C THR A 94 19.80 41.67 -0.45
N GLN A 95 18.64 42.30 -0.63
CA GLN A 95 17.37 41.61 -0.61
C GLN A 95 17.42 40.61 -1.75
N THR A 96 17.99 39.44 -1.47
CA THR A 96 17.51 38.20 -2.07
C THR A 96 16.01 38.26 -1.84
N GLN A 97 15.22 38.50 -2.89
CA GLN A 97 13.77 38.42 -2.75
C GLN A 97 13.46 37.06 -2.13
N PRO A 98 12.49 36.96 -1.20
CA PRO A 98 11.85 35.68 -0.94
C PRO A 98 11.55 35.04 -2.29
N PRO A 99 11.92 33.77 -2.53
CA PRO A 99 11.84 33.17 -3.86
C PRO A 99 10.42 33.36 -4.36
N THR A 100 10.28 34.18 -5.40
CA THR A 100 8.96 34.69 -5.79
C THR A 100 8.09 33.48 -6.10
N ALA A 101 6.98 33.34 -5.36
CA ALA A 101 6.07 32.23 -5.49
C ALA A 101 5.75 32.04 -6.97
N THR A 102 6.39 31.03 -7.57
CA THR A 102 6.29 30.82 -9.01
C THR A 102 4.84 30.44 -9.26
N PRO A 103 4.12 31.13 -10.18
CA PRO A 103 2.71 30.83 -10.42
C PRO A 103 2.55 29.33 -10.57
N GLN A 104 1.71 28.73 -9.71
CA GLN A 104 1.64 27.27 -9.57
C GLN A 104 1.53 26.64 -10.96
N PRO A 105 2.25 25.54 -11.24
CA PRO A 105 1.99 24.77 -12.45
C PRO A 105 0.54 24.30 -12.36
N THR A 106 -0.36 24.97 -13.09
CA THR A 106 -1.79 24.72 -13.02
C THR A 106 -2.03 23.25 -13.31
N THR A 107 -2.54 22.52 -12.32
CA THR A 107 -2.77 21.08 -12.39
C THR A 107 -3.58 20.78 -13.65
N GLY A 108 -2.91 20.22 -14.66
CA GLY A 108 -3.37 20.28 -16.04
C GLY A 108 -4.40 19.21 -16.36
N PHE A 109 -5.55 19.23 -15.68
CA PHE A 109 -6.65 18.31 -15.95
C PHE A 109 -7.12 18.39 -17.40
N VAL A 110 -7.36 17.23 -18.00
CA VAL A 110 -7.74 17.07 -19.43
C VAL A 110 -8.83 16.02 -19.57
N PHE A 111 -9.41 15.92 -20.77
CA PHE A 111 -10.07 14.71 -21.24
C PHE A 111 -9.55 14.43 -22.65
N ASP A 112 -8.38 13.79 -22.73
CA ASP A 112 -7.65 13.59 -23.99
C ASP A 112 -7.20 12.13 -24.18
N ASN A 113 -6.50 11.86 -25.29
CA ASN A 113 -5.93 10.54 -25.60
C ASN A 113 -6.95 9.38 -25.61
N TRP A 114 -8.21 9.70 -25.89
CA TRP A 114 -9.34 8.78 -25.78
C TRP A 114 -9.27 7.62 -26.77
N GLU A 115 -9.81 6.48 -26.35
CA GLU A 115 -9.72 5.19 -27.03
C GLU A 115 -10.99 4.38 -26.69
N LEU A 116 -11.60 3.73 -27.69
CA LEU A 116 -12.87 2.99 -27.52
C LEU A 116 -12.60 1.48 -27.50
N PHE A 117 -12.95 0.83 -26.40
CA PHE A 117 -12.80 -0.60 -26.19
C PHE A 117 -14.13 -1.33 -26.45
N ASP A 118 -14.09 -2.38 -27.26
CA ASP A 118 -15.24 -3.25 -27.56
C ASP A 118 -15.47 -4.23 -26.40
N LEU A 119 -16.09 -3.74 -25.32
CA LEU A 119 -16.35 -4.52 -24.11
C LEU A 119 -17.61 -5.40 -24.28
N PRO A 120 -17.55 -6.71 -23.99
CA PRO A 120 -18.71 -7.60 -24.08
C PRO A 120 -19.90 -7.14 -23.25
N ALA A 121 -21.12 -7.32 -23.77
CA ALA A 121 -22.39 -6.90 -23.16
C ALA A 121 -22.72 -7.52 -21.78
N SER A 122 -21.87 -8.39 -21.23
CA SER A 122 -21.94 -8.88 -19.85
C SER A 122 -21.12 -8.02 -18.86
N ILE A 123 -20.32 -7.09 -19.37
CA ILE A 123 -19.56 -6.08 -18.63
C ILE A 123 -20.12 -4.68 -18.92
N SER A 124 -20.44 -4.39 -20.19
CA SER A 124 -21.01 -3.12 -20.66
C SER A 124 -22.51 -2.98 -20.38
N THR A 125 -22.86 -3.13 -19.09
CA THR A 125 -24.20 -2.87 -18.54
C THR A 125 -24.24 -1.56 -17.75
N ALA A 126 -25.42 -0.94 -17.72
CA ALA A 126 -25.60 0.36 -17.08
C ALA A 126 -25.28 0.31 -15.58
N GLY A 127 -24.32 1.14 -15.15
CA GLY A 127 -23.81 1.12 -13.78
C GLY A 127 -22.84 -0.03 -13.44
N GLY A 128 -22.32 -0.76 -14.43
CA GLY A 128 -21.36 -1.85 -14.27
C GLY A 128 -21.98 -3.26 -14.35
N PRO A 129 -21.17 -4.34 -14.22
CA PRO A 129 -21.63 -5.72 -14.37
C PRO A 129 -22.66 -6.12 -13.30
N THR A 130 -23.74 -6.80 -13.72
CA THR A 130 -24.80 -7.25 -12.81
C THR A 130 -24.45 -8.46 -11.95
N SER A 131 -23.38 -9.17 -12.30
CA SER A 131 -22.84 -10.33 -11.56
C SER A 131 -21.37 -10.04 -11.21
N PRO A 132 -20.83 -10.57 -10.09
CA PRO A 132 -19.47 -10.27 -9.70
C PRO A 132 -18.47 -10.92 -10.65
N TYR A 133 -17.69 -10.08 -11.34
CA TYR A 133 -16.48 -10.48 -12.03
C TYR A 133 -15.28 -10.27 -11.12
N LEU A 134 -14.28 -11.14 -11.25
CA LEU A 134 -13.01 -11.01 -10.55
C LEU A 134 -11.97 -10.39 -11.49
N ALA A 135 -11.37 -9.28 -11.07
CA ALA A 135 -10.34 -8.58 -11.83
C ALA A 135 -8.94 -8.95 -11.35
N PHE A 136 -8.04 -9.23 -12.29
CA PHE A 136 -6.63 -9.44 -12.00
C PHE A 136 -5.76 -9.03 -13.19
N ILE A 137 -4.54 -8.58 -12.89
CA ILE A 137 -3.50 -8.32 -13.89
C ILE A 137 -2.62 -9.55 -14.02
N ASN A 138 -2.19 -9.86 -15.23
CA ASN A 138 -1.14 -10.83 -15.49
C ASN A 138 -0.05 -10.27 -16.41
N GLN A 139 1.19 -10.31 -15.93
CA GLN A 139 2.41 -9.89 -16.63
C GLN A 139 3.07 -11.12 -17.26
N ASN A 140 2.84 -11.35 -18.56
CA ASN A 140 3.08 -12.64 -19.21
C ASN A 140 4.55 -13.12 -19.21
N ASP A 141 4.77 -14.38 -18.85
CA ASP A 141 6.08 -15.08 -18.90
C ASP A 141 6.54 -15.51 -20.31
N ARG A 142 7.83 -15.88 -20.44
CA ARG A 142 8.39 -16.58 -21.62
C ARG A 142 7.87 -18.03 -21.75
N THR A 143 7.50 -18.40 -22.98
CA THR A 143 6.93 -19.71 -23.34
C THR A 143 8.00 -20.77 -23.70
N SER A 144 9.22 -20.62 -23.21
CA SER A 144 10.39 -21.48 -23.52
C SER A 144 10.71 -22.42 -22.33
N PRO A 145 11.53 -23.48 -22.50
CA PRO A 145 11.23 -24.79 -21.89
C PRO A 145 11.15 -24.87 -20.36
N PRO A 146 10.45 -25.89 -19.80
CA PRO A 146 10.26 -26.03 -18.35
C PRO A 146 11.57 -26.06 -17.56
N GLY A 147 11.62 -25.32 -16.44
CA GLY A 147 12.72 -25.36 -15.47
C GLY A 147 13.54 -24.07 -15.34
N GLY A 148 13.25 -23.04 -16.14
CA GLY A 148 13.80 -21.69 -15.91
C GLY A 148 12.98 -20.89 -14.88
N THR A 149 13.62 -19.90 -14.24
CA THR A 149 12.93 -18.87 -13.45
C THR A 149 11.96 -18.07 -14.35
N PRO A 150 10.76 -17.69 -13.85
CA PRO A 150 9.89 -16.73 -14.51
C PRO A 150 10.65 -15.48 -14.99
N GLN A 151 10.37 -15.07 -16.22
CA GLN A 151 10.86 -13.85 -16.86
C GLN A 151 9.85 -13.40 -17.92
N PRO A 152 9.47 -12.11 -17.98
CA PRO A 152 8.49 -11.63 -18.93
C PRO A 152 8.83 -11.96 -20.41
N SER A 153 7.83 -12.44 -21.15
CA SER A 153 7.89 -12.56 -22.62
C SER A 153 7.77 -11.22 -23.31
N THR A 154 7.03 -10.31 -22.69
CA THR A 154 6.59 -9.03 -23.24
C THR A 154 6.70 -7.97 -22.16
N ASN A 155 6.81 -6.72 -22.56
CA ASN A 155 6.66 -5.58 -21.65
C ASN A 155 5.16 -5.25 -21.49
N LEU A 156 4.28 -6.25 -21.33
CA LEU A 156 2.83 -6.07 -21.26
C LEU A 156 2.23 -6.66 -19.97
N GLU A 157 1.35 -5.87 -19.36
CA GLU A 157 0.46 -6.24 -18.27
C GLU A 157 -0.97 -6.32 -18.85
N THR A 158 -1.58 -7.50 -18.85
CA THR A 158 -2.95 -7.70 -19.33
C THR A 158 -3.92 -7.73 -18.16
N LEU A 159 -4.93 -6.87 -18.18
CA LEU A 159 -6.05 -6.88 -17.24
C LEU A 159 -7.12 -7.85 -17.73
N TYR A 160 -7.41 -8.86 -16.92
CA TYR A 160 -8.45 -9.85 -17.17
C TYR A 160 -9.61 -9.74 -16.17
N PHE A 161 -10.84 -9.86 -16.68
CA PHE A 161 -11.99 -10.21 -15.88
C PHE A 161 -12.30 -11.71 -16.05
N THR A 162 -12.69 -12.37 -14.97
CA THR A 162 -13.10 -13.78 -14.96
C THR A 162 -14.29 -13.99 -14.02
N SER A 163 -14.94 -15.17 -14.05
CA SER A 163 -16.06 -15.48 -13.16
C SER A 163 -15.89 -16.86 -12.53
N PRO A 164 -16.16 -17.05 -11.22
CA PRO A 164 -16.13 -18.36 -10.56
C PRO A 164 -17.02 -19.41 -11.24
N THR A 165 -18.10 -19.00 -11.91
CA THR A 165 -19.04 -19.91 -12.59
C THR A 165 -18.57 -20.39 -13.95
N ASN A 166 -17.50 -19.80 -14.50
CA ASN A 166 -16.91 -20.16 -15.79
C ASN A 166 -15.37 -20.28 -15.72
N PRO A 167 -14.81 -21.27 -14.98
CA PRO A 167 -13.37 -21.42 -14.80
C PRO A 167 -12.61 -21.55 -16.12
N GLY A 168 -11.60 -20.69 -16.32
CA GLY A 168 -10.84 -20.58 -17.57
C GLY A 168 -11.46 -19.66 -18.63
N GLY A 169 -12.73 -19.28 -18.48
CA GLY A 169 -13.34 -18.18 -19.21
C GLY A 169 -12.81 -16.84 -18.71
N ARG A 170 -12.16 -16.08 -19.59
CA ARG A 170 -11.60 -14.76 -19.30
C ARG A 170 -11.92 -13.76 -20.41
N ILE A 171 -12.13 -12.52 -20.01
CA ILE A 171 -12.31 -11.38 -20.89
C ILE A 171 -11.09 -10.47 -20.71
N THR A 172 -10.36 -10.19 -21.79
CA THR A 172 -9.33 -9.15 -21.81
C THR A 172 -10.02 -7.79 -21.76
N VAL A 173 -9.66 -6.93 -20.81
CA VAL A 173 -10.27 -5.60 -20.62
C VAL A 173 -9.31 -4.48 -21.04
N LEU A 174 -8.03 -4.58 -20.66
CA LEU A 174 -6.97 -3.65 -21.05
C LEU A 174 -5.65 -4.39 -21.27
N GLU A 175 -4.81 -3.85 -22.16
CA GLU A 175 -3.37 -4.17 -22.23
C GLU A 175 -2.58 -2.90 -21.94
N LEU A 176 -1.67 -2.98 -20.96
CA LEU A 176 -0.86 -1.89 -20.45
C LEU A 176 0.63 -2.23 -20.63
N GLU A 177 1.51 -1.23 -20.57
CA GLU A 177 2.95 -1.51 -20.47
C GLU A 177 3.27 -2.07 -19.07
N ALA A 178 4.16 -3.05 -18.99
CA ALA A 178 4.53 -3.72 -17.74
C ALA A 178 5.41 -2.87 -16.79
N SER A 179 5.30 -1.55 -16.92
CA SER A 179 5.82 -0.51 -16.05
C SER A 179 4.78 -0.02 -15.04
N THR A 180 3.48 -0.31 -15.22
CA THR A 180 2.43 0.25 -14.33
C THR A 180 2.43 -0.35 -12.94
N GLY A 181 3.02 -1.54 -12.74
CA GLY A 181 3.27 -2.10 -11.41
C GLY A 181 2.00 -2.34 -10.59
N GLY A 182 0.89 -2.63 -11.27
CA GLY A 182 -0.41 -2.82 -10.63
C GLY A 182 -1.17 -1.54 -10.26
N GLN A 183 -0.80 -0.35 -10.80
CA GLN A 183 -1.51 0.92 -10.58
C GLN A 183 -2.85 0.98 -11.34
N VAL A 184 -3.78 0.08 -10.96
CA VAL A 184 -5.11 -0.08 -11.54
C VAL A 184 -6.13 -0.17 -10.40
N TYR A 185 -7.11 0.73 -10.41
CA TYR A 185 -8.03 0.98 -9.31
C TYR A 185 -9.48 0.83 -9.80
N VAL A 186 -10.13 -0.26 -9.39
CA VAL A 186 -11.56 -0.53 -9.65
C VAL A 186 -12.43 0.46 -8.86
N ALA A 187 -13.48 1.00 -9.49
CA ALA A 187 -14.48 1.80 -8.79
C ALA A 187 -15.42 0.92 -7.94
N PRO A 188 -15.71 1.24 -6.66
CA PRO A 188 -16.59 0.46 -5.79
C PRO A 188 -17.97 0.18 -6.38
N ALA A 189 -18.50 1.09 -7.19
CA ALA A 189 -19.79 0.93 -7.88
C ALA A 189 -19.77 -0.11 -9.02
N GLY A 190 -18.61 -0.69 -9.35
CA GLY A 190 -18.42 -1.71 -10.39
C GLY A 190 -18.39 -1.18 -11.82
N ASN A 191 -18.48 0.13 -12.04
CA ASN A 191 -18.73 0.76 -13.34
C ASN A 191 -17.46 1.29 -14.04
N ALA A 192 -16.31 1.37 -13.38
CA ALA A 192 -15.15 2.07 -13.91
C ALA A 192 -13.83 1.49 -13.41
N ILE A 193 -12.76 1.79 -14.15
CA ILE A 193 -11.38 1.45 -13.77
C ILE A 193 -10.49 2.67 -14.03
N ALA A 194 -9.84 3.18 -12.99
CA ALA A 194 -8.77 4.15 -13.15
C ALA A 194 -7.44 3.39 -13.29
N TYR A 195 -6.55 3.82 -14.18
CA TYR A 195 -5.26 3.17 -14.35
C TYR A 195 -4.17 4.15 -14.73
N PHE A 196 -2.97 3.97 -14.18
CA PHE A 196 -1.81 4.72 -14.63
C PHE A 196 -1.25 4.11 -15.92
N LYS A 197 -0.66 4.94 -16.78
CA LYS A 197 -0.05 4.53 -18.04
C LYS A 197 1.31 5.21 -18.19
N ASP A 198 2.39 4.46 -17.94
CA ASP A 198 3.77 4.94 -18.09
C ASP A 198 4.42 4.45 -19.40
N VAL A 199 4.03 5.09 -20.50
CA VAL A 199 4.67 4.88 -21.82
C VAL A 199 5.92 5.75 -21.90
N SER A 200 7.08 5.14 -21.68
CA SER A 200 8.37 5.84 -21.58
C SER A 200 8.65 6.77 -22.78
N GLY A 201 8.74 8.07 -22.50
CA GLY A 201 9.05 9.10 -23.50
C GLY A 201 7.86 9.60 -24.34
N SER A 202 6.64 9.12 -24.06
CA SER A 202 5.42 9.58 -24.74
C SER A 202 4.77 10.77 -24.04
N ASP A 203 4.03 11.56 -24.82
CA ASP A 203 3.05 12.55 -24.38
C ASP A 203 1.75 11.91 -23.84
N ARG A 204 1.53 10.60 -24.04
CA ARG A 204 0.38 9.82 -23.54
C ARG A 204 0.54 9.37 -22.07
N VAL A 205 1.61 9.73 -21.36
CA VAL A 205 1.78 9.35 -19.95
C VAL A 205 0.72 10.01 -19.06
N GLY A 206 0.15 9.27 -18.10
CA GLY A 206 -0.76 9.85 -17.10
C GLY A 206 -1.74 8.87 -16.45
N LEU A 207 -2.70 9.42 -15.71
CA LEU A 207 -3.83 8.69 -15.14
C LEU A 207 -5.01 8.70 -16.14
N TYR A 208 -5.50 7.52 -16.45
CA TYR A 208 -6.64 7.25 -17.33
C TYR A 208 -7.82 6.72 -16.53
N ILE A 209 -9.02 6.89 -17.08
CA ILE A 209 -10.23 6.20 -16.63
C ILE A 209 -10.84 5.47 -17.83
N LEU A 210 -11.08 4.17 -17.69
CA LEU A 210 -11.97 3.37 -18.52
C LEU A 210 -13.37 3.36 -17.91
N ASP A 211 -14.35 3.77 -18.71
CA ASP A 211 -15.76 3.55 -18.49
C ASP A 211 -16.16 2.15 -18.99
N LEU A 212 -16.67 1.29 -18.10
CA LEU A 212 -17.10 -0.05 -18.47
C LEU A 212 -18.45 -0.09 -19.19
N GLU A 213 -19.32 0.90 -18.97
CA GLU A 213 -20.65 1.00 -19.59
C GLU A 213 -20.54 1.46 -21.05
N THR A 214 -19.69 2.46 -21.32
CA THR A 214 -19.52 3.02 -22.68
C THR A 214 -18.32 2.45 -23.44
N GLY A 215 -17.40 1.75 -22.77
CA GLY A 215 -16.14 1.29 -23.35
C GLY A 215 -15.12 2.41 -23.61
N ILE A 216 -15.43 3.67 -23.28
CA ILE A 216 -14.54 4.80 -23.52
C ILE A 216 -13.47 4.83 -22.42
N SER A 217 -12.21 4.75 -22.83
CA SER A 217 -11.09 5.20 -22.00
C SER A 217 -10.64 6.58 -22.42
N ALA A 218 -10.22 7.42 -21.46
CA ALA A 218 -9.55 8.69 -21.71
C ALA A 218 -8.56 9.01 -20.60
N ARG A 219 -7.55 9.84 -20.91
CA ARG A 219 -6.66 10.41 -19.90
C ARG A 219 -7.39 11.56 -19.21
N ILE A 220 -7.39 11.53 -17.87
CA ILE A 220 -7.94 12.61 -17.06
C ILE A 220 -6.87 13.55 -16.47
N LEU A 221 -5.63 13.05 -16.32
CA LEU A 221 -4.54 13.82 -15.71
C LEU A 221 -3.17 13.45 -16.31
N PRO A 222 -2.44 14.39 -16.93
CA PRO A 222 -1.08 14.19 -17.43
C PRO A 222 -0.05 14.39 -16.31
N LEU A 223 0.33 13.30 -15.64
CA LEU A 223 1.36 13.29 -14.59
C LEU A 223 2.38 12.16 -14.81
N ARG A 224 3.64 12.39 -14.43
CA ARG A 224 4.75 11.44 -14.67
C ARG A 224 4.80 10.25 -13.70
N SER A 225 4.13 10.35 -12.55
CA SER A 225 4.01 9.27 -11.56
C SER A 225 2.92 9.64 -10.56
N LEU A 226 2.30 8.63 -9.94
CA LEU A 226 1.48 8.81 -8.74
C LEU A 226 2.30 9.09 -7.48
N VAL A 227 3.63 8.90 -7.50
CA VAL A 227 4.52 9.23 -6.38
C VAL A 227 4.79 10.75 -6.32
N GLN A 228 4.08 11.46 -5.44
CA GLN A 228 4.23 12.90 -5.24
C GLN A 228 5.34 13.20 -4.23
N ARG A 229 6.41 13.89 -4.64
CA ARG A 229 7.50 14.33 -3.74
C ARG A 229 8.14 13.22 -2.88
N GLY A 230 8.03 11.96 -3.32
CA GLY A 230 8.50 10.77 -2.60
C GLY A 230 7.39 9.95 -1.91
N PHE A 231 6.19 10.51 -1.76
CA PHE A 231 5.03 9.85 -1.15
C PHE A 231 4.16 9.18 -2.21
N PHE A 232 3.87 7.89 -2.02
CA PHE A 232 2.81 7.22 -2.76
C PHE A 232 1.50 7.31 -1.97
N SER A 233 0.45 7.80 -2.62
CA SER A 233 -0.93 7.69 -2.17
C SER A 233 -1.78 7.26 -3.35
N ALA A 234 -2.54 6.19 -3.20
CA ALA A 234 -3.42 5.72 -4.25
C ALA A 234 -4.52 6.76 -4.55
N PRO A 235 -4.92 6.96 -5.82
CA PRO A 235 -6.18 7.58 -6.18
C PRO A 235 -7.34 6.78 -5.57
N VAL A 236 -8.26 7.45 -4.88
CA VAL A 236 -9.42 6.80 -4.25
C VAL A 236 -10.73 7.24 -4.90
N TRP A 237 -11.52 6.26 -5.32
CA TRP A 237 -12.86 6.49 -5.84
C TRP A 237 -13.82 6.90 -4.73
N SER A 238 -14.71 7.84 -5.05
CA SER A 238 -15.95 8.05 -4.29
C SER A 238 -16.80 6.77 -4.29
N PRO A 239 -17.66 6.54 -3.27
CA PRO A 239 -18.48 5.31 -3.18
C PRO A 239 -19.37 5.05 -4.41
N THR A 240 -19.80 6.11 -5.10
CA THR A 240 -20.62 6.05 -6.32
C THR A 240 -19.82 5.81 -7.61
N GLY A 241 -18.49 5.86 -7.56
CA GLY A 241 -17.61 5.83 -8.73
C GLY A 241 -17.71 7.06 -9.64
N ALA A 242 -18.40 8.14 -9.22
CA ALA A 242 -18.63 9.33 -10.04
C ALA A 242 -17.45 10.33 -10.03
N GLN A 243 -16.70 10.36 -8.93
CA GLN A 243 -15.52 11.22 -8.73
C GLN A 243 -14.37 10.42 -8.09
N MET A 244 -13.15 10.94 -8.22
CA MET A 244 -11.96 10.47 -7.48
C MET A 244 -11.37 11.58 -6.62
N ALA A 245 -10.69 11.19 -5.54
CA ALA A 245 -9.75 12.04 -4.83
C ALA A 245 -8.31 11.59 -5.17
N ILE A 246 -7.44 12.56 -5.48
CA ILE A 246 -6.08 12.34 -5.98
C ILE A 246 -5.11 13.27 -5.25
N VAL A 247 -4.03 12.72 -4.71
CA VAL A 247 -2.95 13.47 -4.05
C VAL A 247 -1.97 14.00 -5.10
N LEU A 248 -1.71 15.30 -5.15
CA LEU A 248 -0.89 15.97 -6.18
C LEU A 248 -0.01 17.08 -5.60
N ALA A 249 1.25 17.18 -6.07
CA ALA A 249 2.19 18.18 -5.58
C ALA A 249 1.94 19.58 -6.17
N THR A 250 1.62 20.56 -5.32
CA THR A 250 1.12 21.92 -5.67
C THR A 250 2.21 22.99 -5.85
N GLY A 251 3.42 22.56 -6.20
CA GLY A 251 4.59 23.41 -6.40
C GLY A 251 5.58 23.30 -5.25
N TYR A 252 5.15 23.59 -4.02
CA TYR A 252 5.97 23.43 -2.80
C TYR A 252 5.44 22.36 -1.84
N ASP A 253 4.14 22.16 -1.90
CA ASP A 253 3.22 21.46 -1.01
C ASP A 253 2.65 20.19 -1.69
N ILE A 254 1.75 19.48 -1.01
CA ILE A 254 0.97 18.36 -1.57
C ILE A 254 -0.48 18.51 -1.13
N ASP A 255 -1.39 18.59 -2.08
CA ASP A 255 -2.82 18.76 -1.85
C ASP A 255 -3.65 17.56 -2.34
N ILE A 256 -4.83 17.40 -1.76
CA ILE A 256 -5.87 16.49 -2.24
C ILE A 256 -6.74 17.25 -3.23
N PHE A 257 -6.85 16.72 -4.45
CA PHE A 257 -7.75 17.22 -5.50
C PHE A 257 -8.95 16.29 -5.68
N LEU A 258 -10.10 16.87 -5.98
CA LEU A 258 -11.25 16.14 -6.53
C LEU A 258 -11.34 16.31 -8.03
N ILE A 259 -11.79 15.27 -8.72
CA ILE A 259 -12.05 15.26 -10.18
C ILE A 259 -13.24 14.34 -10.51
N GLY A 260 -14.01 14.70 -11.53
CA GLY A 260 -14.99 13.83 -12.17
C GLY A 260 -14.37 12.66 -12.92
N ARG A 261 -15.13 11.56 -13.02
CA ARG A 261 -14.81 10.34 -13.81
C ARG A 261 -14.53 10.62 -15.29
N ASP A 262 -15.11 11.71 -15.80
CA ASP A 262 -14.99 12.26 -17.16
C ASP A 262 -14.00 13.45 -17.23
N GLY A 263 -13.17 13.65 -16.20
CA GLY A 263 -12.26 14.79 -16.09
C GLY A 263 -12.93 16.12 -15.72
N SER A 264 -14.25 16.15 -15.48
CA SER A 264 -15.00 17.35 -15.10
C SER A 264 -14.72 17.83 -13.66
N ASP A 265 -15.17 19.06 -13.37
CA ASP A 265 -15.11 19.73 -12.06
C ASP A 265 -13.82 19.53 -11.22
N PRO A 266 -12.61 19.67 -11.81
CA PRO A 266 -11.38 19.56 -11.06
C PRO A 266 -11.23 20.69 -10.05
N ARG A 267 -10.96 20.35 -8.79
CA ARG A 267 -10.73 21.33 -7.72
C ARG A 267 -9.71 20.85 -6.70
N ASN A 268 -8.84 21.77 -6.26
CA ASN A 268 -8.07 21.58 -5.03
C ASN A 268 -9.06 21.60 -3.85
N LEU A 269 -9.01 20.57 -3.00
CA LEU A 269 -9.92 20.42 -1.87
C LEU A 269 -9.29 20.94 -0.57
N THR A 270 -7.98 20.78 -0.38
CA THR A 270 -7.29 21.11 0.88
C THR A 270 -6.62 22.47 0.88
N ASN A 271 -5.95 22.86 -0.21
CA ASN A 271 -5.18 24.09 -0.41
C ASN A 271 -4.48 24.60 0.87
N SER A 272 -3.69 23.73 1.52
CA SER A 272 -3.21 23.97 2.88
C SER A 272 -1.80 24.55 2.99
N GLY A 273 -0.99 24.41 1.93
CA GLY A 273 0.45 24.62 1.98
C GLY A 273 1.23 23.50 2.68
N SER A 274 0.54 22.55 3.33
CA SER A 274 1.12 21.40 4.04
C SER A 274 1.23 20.19 3.09
N TYR A 275 1.58 19.01 3.60
CA TYR A 275 1.46 17.75 2.85
C TYR A 275 0.23 16.97 3.32
N ASP A 276 -0.80 16.94 2.46
CA ASP A 276 -2.07 16.25 2.70
C ASP A 276 -2.12 14.92 1.90
N LEU A 277 -2.21 13.81 2.64
CA LEU A 277 -1.98 12.45 2.16
C LEU A 277 -3.12 11.49 2.55
N TRP A 278 -3.18 10.34 1.86
CA TRP A 278 -4.07 9.22 2.15
C TRP A 278 -5.55 9.61 2.37
N PRO A 279 -6.20 10.24 1.37
CA PRO A 279 -7.64 10.47 1.41
C PRO A 279 -8.42 9.15 1.52
N ALA A 280 -9.45 9.13 2.36
CA ALA A 280 -10.42 8.05 2.49
C ALA A 280 -11.83 8.65 2.54
N TRP A 281 -12.68 8.31 1.56
CA TRP A 281 -14.07 8.78 1.49
C TRP A 281 -14.94 8.14 2.57
N SER A 282 -15.86 8.93 3.13
CA SER A 282 -16.96 8.39 3.93
C SER A 282 -17.89 7.51 3.09
N PRO A 283 -18.57 6.50 3.69
CA PRO A 283 -19.50 5.63 2.95
C PRO A 283 -20.67 6.36 2.27
N ASP A 284 -21.04 7.55 2.76
CA ASP A 284 -22.07 8.42 2.16
C ASP A 284 -21.52 9.39 1.10
N GLY A 285 -20.20 9.42 0.87
CA GLY A 285 -19.52 10.31 -0.06
C GLY A 285 -19.44 11.78 0.36
N ARG A 286 -19.91 12.14 1.57
CA ARG A 286 -19.94 13.54 2.02
C ARG A 286 -18.60 14.06 2.53
N TYR A 287 -17.77 13.20 3.12
CA TYR A 287 -16.54 13.59 3.79
C TYR A 287 -15.34 12.86 3.21
N ILE A 288 -14.16 13.46 3.35
CA ILE A 288 -12.87 12.77 3.21
C ILE A 288 -12.13 12.90 4.53
N ALA A 289 -11.73 11.75 5.08
CA ALA A 289 -10.70 11.66 6.11
C ALA A 289 -9.33 11.65 5.43
N PHE A 290 -8.33 12.31 6.01
CA PHE A 290 -6.98 12.36 5.44
C PHE A 290 -5.93 12.64 6.51
N VAL A 291 -4.67 12.44 6.17
CA VAL A 291 -3.52 12.64 7.06
C VAL A 291 -2.74 13.89 6.62
N SER A 292 -2.37 14.76 7.56
CA SER A 292 -1.70 16.04 7.27
C SER A 292 -0.57 16.34 8.23
N ASP A 293 0.58 16.79 7.71
CA ASP A 293 1.74 17.19 8.53
C ASP A 293 1.66 18.62 9.11
N ARG A 294 0.54 19.33 8.90
CA ARG A 294 0.36 20.76 9.23
C ARG A 294 0.60 21.16 10.69
N SER A 295 0.64 20.19 11.61
CA SER A 295 0.97 20.38 13.03
C SER A 295 2.47 20.54 13.29
N VAL A 296 3.31 19.86 12.51
CA VAL A 296 4.78 19.94 12.59
C VAL A 296 5.36 20.83 11.49
N CYS A 297 4.64 21.01 10.39
CA CYS A 297 4.99 21.91 9.31
C CYS A 297 3.76 22.70 8.80
N PRO A 298 3.48 23.89 9.35
CA PRO A 298 2.30 24.69 8.97
C PRO A 298 2.20 25.01 7.48
N SER A 299 3.34 25.15 6.78
CA SER A 299 3.40 25.25 5.33
C SER A 299 4.80 24.87 4.81
N TRP A 300 4.87 24.32 3.60
CA TRP A 300 6.10 24.12 2.83
C TRP A 300 6.34 25.25 1.81
N ILE A 301 5.39 26.18 1.66
CA ILE A 301 5.47 27.31 0.71
C ILE A 301 6.42 28.39 1.28
N PRO A 302 7.56 28.69 0.63
CA PRO A 302 8.56 29.59 1.18
C PRO A 302 8.04 31.03 1.37
N GLY A 303 8.14 31.53 2.60
CA GLY A 303 7.73 32.88 2.98
C GLY A 303 6.37 32.97 3.67
N GLU A 304 5.62 31.87 3.77
CA GLU A 304 4.41 31.82 4.58
C GLU A 304 4.69 31.74 6.09
N PRO A 305 3.72 32.10 6.96
CA PRO A 305 3.90 32.07 8.41
C PRO A 305 4.19 30.65 8.91
N GLY A 306 5.38 30.46 9.51
CA GLY A 306 5.82 29.16 10.01
C GLY A 306 6.34 28.20 8.93
N ALA A 307 6.61 28.70 7.71
CA ALA A 307 7.04 27.85 6.60
C ALA A 307 8.34 27.07 6.86
N CYS A 308 8.34 25.78 6.54
CA CYS A 308 9.49 24.90 6.61
C CYS A 308 10.43 25.08 5.41
N ASN A 309 11.68 24.67 5.58
CA ASN A 309 12.68 24.68 4.53
C ASN A 309 13.04 23.25 4.10
N ALA A 310 12.50 22.79 2.96
CA ALA A 310 12.77 21.48 2.38
C ALA A 310 14.25 21.21 2.01
N ALA A 311 15.13 22.22 2.04
CA ALA A 311 16.57 22.04 1.88
C ALA A 311 17.30 21.67 3.21
N THR A 312 16.64 21.83 4.36
CA THR A 312 17.20 21.53 5.70
C THR A 312 16.33 20.64 6.57
N GLN A 313 15.05 20.48 6.24
CA GLN A 313 14.08 19.60 6.90
C GLN A 313 13.63 18.53 5.92
N ALA A 314 13.82 17.26 6.26
CA ALA A 314 13.18 16.16 5.55
C ALA A 314 11.67 16.20 5.82
N PRO A 315 10.80 16.02 4.81
CA PRO A 315 9.38 15.88 5.05
C PRO A 315 9.07 14.68 5.95
N PRO A 316 8.08 14.80 6.84
CA PRO A 316 7.78 13.74 7.80
C PRO A 316 7.04 12.57 7.12
N THR A 317 7.28 11.35 7.62
CA THR A 317 6.53 10.17 7.19
C THR A 317 5.25 10.04 8.01
N GLY A 318 4.18 10.72 7.57
CA GLY A 318 2.87 10.71 8.21
C GLY A 318 2.39 12.10 8.61
N GLY A 319 1.39 12.15 9.50
CA GLY A 319 0.74 13.37 9.95
C GLY A 319 -0.34 13.11 11.00
N ASN A 320 -1.17 14.11 11.28
CA ASN A 320 -2.37 13.97 12.13
C ASN A 320 -3.63 13.74 11.30
N LEU A 321 -4.71 13.23 11.94
CA LEU A 321 -5.98 12.97 11.26
C LEU A 321 -6.81 14.24 11.08
N TYR A 322 -7.26 14.48 9.85
CA TYR A 322 -8.18 15.55 9.48
C TYR A 322 -9.42 14.99 8.78
N LEU A 323 -10.47 15.80 8.78
CA LEU A 323 -11.72 15.57 8.08
C LEU A 323 -12.12 16.84 7.33
N ILE A 324 -12.45 16.71 6.04
CA ILE A 324 -13.04 17.78 5.23
C ILE A 324 -14.42 17.37 4.71
N ASP A 325 -15.38 18.30 4.78
CA ASP A 325 -16.67 18.21 4.09
C ASP A 325 -16.48 18.55 2.60
N THR A 326 -16.82 17.62 1.71
CA THR A 326 -16.53 17.76 0.26
C THR A 326 -17.44 18.77 -0.44
N ILE A 327 -18.50 19.26 0.21
CA ILE A 327 -19.43 20.25 -0.34
C ILE A 327 -19.05 21.66 0.13
N THR A 328 -18.73 21.85 1.41
CA THR A 328 -18.41 23.17 1.98
C THR A 328 -16.92 23.51 1.99
N GLY A 329 -16.04 22.51 2.00
CA GLY A 329 -14.61 22.68 2.26
C GLY A 329 -14.25 22.83 3.74
N ASP A 330 -15.23 22.71 4.66
CA ASP A 330 -14.99 22.84 6.10
C ASP A 330 -14.04 21.73 6.59
N THR A 331 -12.81 22.12 6.93
CA THR A 331 -11.75 21.23 7.42
C THR A 331 -11.60 21.33 8.94
N ARG A 332 -11.41 20.19 9.61
CA ARG A 332 -11.04 20.14 11.03
C ARG A 332 -10.19 18.92 11.37
N GLN A 333 -9.33 19.07 12.37
CA GLN A 333 -8.57 17.97 12.95
C GLN A 333 -9.52 17.05 13.76
N LEU A 334 -9.26 15.75 13.71
CA LEU A 334 -9.95 14.73 14.52
C LEU A 334 -9.05 14.09 15.58
N SER A 335 -7.72 14.11 15.40
CA SER A 335 -6.77 13.49 16.32
C SER A 335 -5.43 14.24 16.38
N GLU A 336 -4.82 14.26 17.56
CA GLU A 336 -3.42 14.67 17.78
C GLU A 336 -2.44 13.48 17.66
N ASP A 337 -2.95 12.25 17.47
CA ASP A 337 -2.12 11.06 17.26
C ASP A 337 -1.37 11.15 15.92
N TRP A 338 -0.11 10.70 15.91
CA TRP A 338 0.70 10.64 14.70
C TRP A 338 0.43 9.36 13.92
N ILE A 339 -0.02 9.51 12.67
CA ILE A 339 -0.52 8.44 11.80
C ILE A 339 0.45 8.23 10.64
N THR A 340 0.80 6.97 10.40
CA THR A 340 1.79 6.55 9.40
C THR A 340 1.20 5.67 8.29
N GLU A 341 -0.11 5.45 8.30
CA GLU A 341 -0.84 4.51 7.43
C GLU A 341 -2.22 5.12 7.06
N PRO A 342 -2.87 4.71 5.95
CA PRO A 342 -4.17 5.26 5.56
C PRO A 342 -5.28 5.04 6.61
N PRO A 343 -6.17 6.03 6.85
CA PRO A 343 -7.33 5.87 7.72
C PRO A 343 -8.46 5.08 7.03
N GLU A 344 -9.24 4.32 7.80
CA GLU A 344 -10.33 3.46 7.30
C GLU A 344 -11.68 3.86 7.93
N TRP A 345 -12.73 3.95 7.11
CA TRP A 345 -14.10 4.21 7.59
C TRP A 345 -14.81 2.90 7.97
N ILE A 346 -14.84 2.61 9.27
CA ILE A 346 -15.47 1.39 9.80
C ILE A 346 -16.99 1.52 9.99
N SER A 347 -17.53 2.73 9.89
CA SER A 347 -18.97 3.00 9.77
C SER A 347 -19.22 4.39 9.18
N ALA A 348 -20.48 4.76 8.94
CA ALA A 348 -20.86 6.10 8.49
C ALA A 348 -20.53 7.24 9.49
N ARG A 349 -19.95 6.96 10.66
CA ARG A 349 -19.51 7.96 11.65
C ARG A 349 -18.15 7.70 12.31
N GLN A 350 -17.54 6.54 12.09
CA GLN A 350 -16.32 6.16 12.81
C GLN A 350 -15.20 5.82 11.84
N ILE A 351 -14.04 6.37 12.16
CA ILE A 351 -12.79 6.14 11.45
C ILE A 351 -11.88 5.34 12.39
N ALA A 352 -11.42 4.19 11.92
CA ALA A 352 -10.25 3.53 12.49
C ALA A 352 -8.99 4.10 11.84
N TYR A 353 -7.93 4.20 12.62
CA TYR A 353 -6.61 4.57 12.12
C TYR A 353 -5.52 3.93 12.99
N VAL A 354 -4.30 3.95 12.48
CA VAL A 354 -3.13 3.39 13.15
C VAL A 354 -2.14 4.50 13.48
N SER A 355 -1.80 4.61 14.76
CA SER A 355 -0.73 5.46 15.26
C SER A 355 0.47 4.63 15.69
N SER A 356 1.67 5.10 15.32
CA SER A 356 2.92 4.34 15.41
C SER A 356 4.11 5.24 15.78
N ASP A 357 4.87 4.85 16.81
CA ASP A 357 6.20 5.42 17.06
C ASP A 357 7.23 4.73 16.16
N THR A 358 7.55 5.39 15.06
CA THR A 358 8.59 4.98 14.09
C THR A 358 10.00 5.43 14.49
N THR A 359 10.14 6.23 15.54
CA THR A 359 11.44 6.72 16.03
C THR A 359 12.11 5.72 16.97
N ASN A 360 11.31 5.01 17.78
CA ASN A 360 11.80 3.98 18.69
C ASN A 360 12.05 2.63 18.00
N LEU A 361 13.12 2.56 17.21
CA LEU A 361 13.51 1.35 16.46
C LEU A 361 13.81 0.11 17.35
N LEU A 362 13.98 0.29 18.66
CA LEU A 362 14.24 -0.81 19.61
C LEU A 362 12.96 -1.38 20.23
N ASN A 363 11.92 -0.56 20.38
CA ASN A 363 10.60 -0.97 20.87
C ASN A 363 9.52 -0.15 20.14
N PRO A 364 9.27 -0.44 18.85
CA PRO A 364 8.27 0.29 18.08
C PRO A 364 6.88 0.06 18.66
N SER A 365 6.00 1.05 18.51
CA SER A 365 4.57 0.87 18.78
C SER A 365 3.78 0.91 17.46
N ARG A 366 2.70 0.12 17.40
CA ARG A 366 1.65 0.21 16.39
C ARG A 366 0.33 -0.03 17.09
N SER A 367 -0.53 0.98 17.12
CA SER A 367 -1.79 0.95 17.86
C SER A 367 -2.97 1.40 17.03
N ILE A 368 -4.02 0.57 17.06
CA ILE A 368 -5.32 0.86 16.47
C ILE A 368 -6.06 1.84 17.40
N SER A 369 -6.56 2.94 16.84
CA SER A 369 -7.41 3.93 17.49
C SER A 369 -8.69 4.14 16.68
N ILE A 370 -9.78 4.50 17.37
CA ILE A 370 -11.08 4.80 16.75
C ILE A 370 -11.51 6.21 17.14
N VAL A 371 -11.97 7.02 16.18
CA VAL A 371 -12.58 8.33 16.43
C VAL A 371 -13.99 8.40 15.85
N ASP A 372 -14.91 9.08 16.54
CA ASP A 372 -16.23 9.42 16.01
C ASP A 372 -16.20 10.84 15.42
N VAL A 373 -16.57 10.96 14.15
CA VAL A 373 -16.48 12.22 13.39
C VAL A 373 -17.36 13.33 13.95
N THR A 374 -18.31 13.06 14.85
CA THR A 374 -19.08 14.11 15.53
C THR A 374 -18.26 14.95 16.52
N GLY A 375 -16.99 14.59 16.79
CA GLY A 375 -16.07 15.36 17.62
C GLY A 375 -15.81 14.75 19.01
N ALA A 376 -16.04 13.44 19.17
CA ALA A 376 -15.52 12.73 20.33
C ALA A 376 -13.98 12.69 20.26
N ARG A 377 -13.31 12.65 21.42
CA ARG A 377 -11.87 12.35 21.44
C ARG A 377 -11.64 10.93 20.90
N PRO A 378 -10.57 10.70 20.13
CA PRO A 378 -10.17 9.35 19.75
C PRO A 378 -9.95 8.45 20.96
N ARG A 379 -10.17 7.15 20.75
CA ARG A 379 -10.02 6.11 21.76
C ARG A 379 -9.19 4.97 21.19
N GLN A 380 -8.04 4.73 21.80
CA GLN A 380 -7.18 3.59 21.52
C GLN A 380 -7.91 2.26 21.83
N LEU A 381 -7.64 1.24 21.01
CA LEU A 381 -8.11 -0.13 21.25
C LEU A 381 -7.17 -0.84 22.24
N THR A 382 -7.51 -0.76 23.52
CA THR A 382 -6.78 -1.44 24.61
C THR A 382 -7.52 -2.70 25.05
N MET A 383 -6.84 -3.84 25.07
CA MET A 383 -7.45 -5.14 25.39
C MET A 383 -7.76 -5.25 26.89
N VAL A 384 -9.01 -5.56 27.23
CA VAL A 384 -9.45 -5.66 28.63
C VAL A 384 -8.77 -6.85 29.30
N GLY A 385 -8.03 -6.58 30.38
CA GLY A 385 -7.30 -7.60 31.14
C GLY A 385 -5.89 -7.93 30.60
N SER A 386 -5.45 -7.30 29.50
CA SER A 386 -4.07 -7.39 29.03
C SER A 386 -3.29 -6.16 29.55
N PRO A 387 -2.31 -6.33 30.45
CA PRO A 387 -1.49 -5.21 30.93
C PRO A 387 -0.43 -4.80 29.89
N ASP A 388 0.03 -5.77 29.10
CA ASP A 388 0.93 -5.55 27.98
C ASP A 388 0.16 -5.00 26.79
N SER A 389 0.80 -4.12 26.02
CA SER A 389 0.27 -3.64 24.73
C SER A 389 1.06 -4.29 23.60
N PRO A 390 0.69 -5.52 23.16
CA PRO A 390 1.33 -6.14 22.01
C PRO A 390 1.06 -5.31 20.75
N LEU A 391 1.95 -5.46 19.77
CA LEU A 391 1.75 -4.86 18.46
C LEU A 391 0.48 -5.43 17.84
N LYS A 392 -0.44 -4.54 17.47
CA LYS A 392 -1.62 -4.89 16.67
C LYS A 392 -1.23 -4.66 15.21
N LEU A 393 -1.23 -5.73 14.42
CA LEU A 393 -0.82 -5.76 13.02
C LEU A 393 -1.95 -6.34 12.17
N SER A 394 -1.99 -5.98 10.88
CA SER A 394 -2.80 -6.70 9.88
C SER A 394 -4.29 -6.80 10.24
N GLU A 395 -4.89 -5.68 10.65
CA GLU A 395 -6.30 -5.61 11.03
C GLU A 395 -7.27 -5.80 9.85
N ALA A 396 -8.44 -6.38 10.16
CA ALA A 396 -9.59 -6.48 9.29
C ALA A 396 -10.87 -6.25 10.11
N TRP A 397 -11.63 -5.21 9.76
CA TRP A 397 -12.87 -4.82 10.46
C TRP A 397 -14.09 -5.59 9.98
N SER A 398 -15.02 -5.88 10.89
CA SER A 398 -16.34 -6.41 10.50
C SER A 398 -17.14 -5.35 9.74
N PRO A 399 -18.05 -5.73 8.81
CA PRO A 399 -18.80 -4.77 7.97
C PRO A 399 -19.70 -3.79 8.74
N ASP A 400 -19.98 -4.07 10.01
CA ASP A 400 -20.75 -3.23 10.92
C ASP A 400 -19.88 -2.32 11.82
N GLY A 401 -18.55 -2.41 11.68
CA GLY A 401 -17.56 -1.68 12.47
C GLY A 401 -17.43 -2.09 13.93
N ASN A 402 -18.20 -3.07 14.42
CA ASN A 402 -18.25 -3.39 15.85
C ASN A 402 -17.14 -4.33 16.33
N SER A 403 -16.48 -5.04 15.41
CA SER A 403 -15.40 -5.99 15.71
C SER A 403 -14.21 -5.80 14.78
N VAL A 404 -13.03 -6.20 15.27
CA VAL A 404 -11.78 -6.20 14.51
C VAL A 404 -11.02 -7.50 14.79
N LEU A 405 -10.63 -8.17 13.71
CA LEU A 405 -9.63 -9.22 13.73
C LEU A 405 -8.25 -8.59 13.50
N PHE A 406 -7.24 -8.97 14.27
CA PHE A 406 -5.87 -8.50 14.08
C PHE A 406 -4.84 -9.55 14.52
N GLN A 407 -3.64 -9.48 13.96
CA GLN A 407 -2.47 -10.21 14.43
C GLN A 407 -1.91 -9.48 15.66
N SER A 408 -1.91 -10.16 16.81
CA SER A 408 -1.26 -9.71 18.04
C SER A 408 0.15 -10.29 18.08
N ALA A 409 1.18 -9.44 18.13
CA ALA A 409 2.57 -9.88 18.15
C ALA A 409 3.37 -9.27 19.33
N ASP A 410 4.03 -10.14 20.09
CA ASP A 410 5.03 -9.77 21.12
C ASP A 410 6.45 -10.19 20.68
N SER A 411 7.44 -10.17 21.57
CA SER A 411 8.84 -10.52 21.29
C SER A 411 9.10 -12.02 21.08
N THR A 412 8.11 -12.87 21.35
CA THR A 412 8.17 -14.34 21.39
C THR A 412 7.01 -15.04 20.67
N SER A 413 5.82 -14.40 20.58
CA SER A 413 4.60 -15.01 20.04
C SER A 413 3.93 -14.16 18.94
N SER A 414 3.04 -14.82 18.19
CA SER A 414 2.12 -14.21 17.21
C SER A 414 0.81 -14.98 17.23
N THR A 415 -0.27 -14.32 17.63
CA THR A 415 -1.61 -14.90 17.86
C THR A 415 -2.66 -14.12 17.09
N VAL A 416 -3.63 -14.78 16.46
CA VAL A 416 -4.78 -14.09 15.86
C VAL A 416 -5.80 -13.76 16.96
N ILE A 417 -6.18 -12.49 17.08
CA ILE A 417 -7.17 -12.02 18.05
C ILE A 417 -8.36 -11.42 17.31
N LEU A 418 -9.57 -11.79 17.75
CA LEU A 418 -10.82 -11.13 17.39
C LEU A 418 -11.39 -10.45 18.63
N ALA A 419 -11.58 -9.13 18.56
CA ALA A 419 -12.07 -8.31 19.66
C ALA A 419 -13.17 -7.36 19.19
N ASN A 420 -14.03 -6.91 20.11
CA ASN A 420 -14.96 -5.82 19.81
C ASN A 420 -14.27 -4.45 19.93
N THR A 421 -14.90 -3.40 19.41
CA THR A 421 -14.41 -2.00 19.49
C THR A 421 -14.05 -1.53 20.90
N ASN A 422 -14.62 -2.13 21.96
CA ASN A 422 -14.35 -1.81 23.36
C ASN A 422 -13.18 -2.61 23.96
N GLY A 423 -12.42 -3.35 23.14
CA GLY A 423 -11.26 -4.13 23.58
C GLY A 423 -11.62 -5.40 24.36
N ARG A 424 -12.89 -5.82 24.36
CA ARG A 424 -13.27 -7.13 24.90
C ARG A 424 -12.91 -8.20 23.88
N LEU A 425 -12.11 -9.18 24.30
CA LEU A 425 -11.85 -10.40 23.54
C LEU A 425 -13.16 -11.12 23.22
N ILE A 426 -13.35 -11.45 21.94
CA ILE A 426 -14.41 -12.34 21.45
C ILE A 426 -13.82 -13.75 21.35
N ALA A 427 -12.70 -13.89 20.64
CA ALA A 427 -11.98 -15.14 20.43
C ALA A 427 -10.50 -14.91 20.09
N SER A 428 -9.67 -15.94 20.22
CA SER A 428 -8.26 -15.94 19.79
C SER A 428 -7.87 -17.32 19.24
N SER A 429 -6.89 -17.36 18.34
CA SER A 429 -6.35 -18.61 17.79
C SER A 429 -4.82 -18.61 17.78
N ASP A 430 -4.25 -19.56 18.51
CA ASP A 430 -2.83 -19.88 18.53
C ASP A 430 -2.45 -20.93 17.44
N GLU A 431 -3.45 -21.48 16.74
CA GLU A 431 -3.23 -22.39 15.59
C GLU A 431 -2.87 -21.63 14.31
N LEU A 432 -3.27 -20.37 14.22
CA LEU A 432 -3.04 -19.47 13.08
C LEU A 432 -1.82 -18.59 13.32
N ILE A 433 -0.65 -19.16 13.04
CA ILE A 433 0.67 -18.55 13.26
C ILE A 433 1.15 -17.95 11.93
N PHE A 434 1.18 -16.62 11.87
CA PHE A 434 1.76 -15.85 10.76
C PHE A 434 3.07 -15.18 11.21
N PRO A 435 4.04 -14.93 10.31
CA PRO A 435 5.11 -13.97 10.61
C PRO A 435 4.51 -12.57 10.81
N ARG A 436 5.20 -11.65 11.51
CA ARG A 436 4.72 -10.26 11.72
C ARG A 436 4.43 -9.58 10.38
N PHE A 437 3.27 -8.93 10.26
CA PHE A 437 2.74 -8.37 9.00
C PHE A 437 2.49 -9.41 7.89
N GLY A 438 2.46 -10.70 8.25
CA GLY A 438 2.34 -11.84 7.33
C GLY A 438 0.92 -12.38 7.15
N MET A 439 -0.07 -11.74 7.75
CA MET A 439 -1.49 -12.15 7.72
C MET A 439 -2.28 -11.19 6.82
N SER A 440 -3.24 -11.75 6.08
CA SER A 440 -4.30 -11.03 5.38
C SER A 440 -5.65 -11.62 5.79
N ALA A 441 -6.68 -10.81 5.93
CA ALA A 441 -8.01 -11.30 6.28
C ALA A 441 -9.11 -10.43 5.65
N ALA A 442 -10.21 -11.08 5.25
CA ALA A 442 -11.41 -10.40 4.77
C ALA A 442 -12.66 -11.00 5.41
N TRP A 443 -13.59 -10.14 5.77
CA TRP A 443 -14.92 -10.52 6.24
C TRP A 443 -15.86 -10.73 5.06
N SER A 444 -16.85 -11.61 5.23
CA SER A 444 -18.01 -11.69 4.33
C SER A 444 -18.90 -10.44 4.48
N PRO A 445 -19.65 -10.01 3.44
CA PRO A 445 -20.50 -8.81 3.53
C PRO A 445 -21.59 -8.88 4.61
N ASP A 446 -22.06 -10.09 4.94
CA ASP A 446 -23.01 -10.35 6.04
C ASP A 446 -22.34 -10.38 7.44
N GLY A 447 -21.01 -10.27 7.49
CA GLY A 447 -20.19 -10.35 8.69
C GLY A 447 -20.12 -11.73 9.36
N THR A 448 -20.72 -12.80 8.80
CA THR A 448 -20.80 -14.10 9.48
C THR A 448 -19.52 -14.93 9.40
N ARG A 449 -18.66 -14.65 8.42
CA ARG A 449 -17.44 -15.39 8.10
C ARG A 449 -16.23 -14.48 7.98
N ILE A 450 -15.06 -15.05 8.24
CA ILE A 450 -13.77 -14.42 7.97
C ILE A 450 -12.90 -15.42 7.20
N ALA A 451 -12.37 -15.00 6.05
CA ALA A 451 -11.33 -15.73 5.32
C ALA A 451 -9.97 -15.19 5.76
N ILE A 452 -9.05 -16.07 6.14
CA ILE A 452 -7.75 -15.69 6.71
C ILE A 452 -6.64 -16.37 5.90
N GLY A 453 -5.69 -15.60 5.39
CA GLY A 453 -4.59 -16.07 4.55
C GLY A 453 -3.28 -15.35 4.84
N GLY A 454 -2.26 -15.62 4.04
CA GLY A 454 -1.01 -14.86 4.03
C GLY A 454 -1.09 -13.57 3.22
N VAL A 455 0.06 -12.91 3.07
CA VAL A 455 0.29 -11.79 2.12
C VAL A 455 1.48 -12.10 1.22
N ASN A 456 1.59 -11.43 0.07
CA ASN A 456 2.84 -11.36 -0.72
C ASN A 456 3.44 -12.74 -1.09
N GLY A 457 2.59 -13.75 -1.32
CA GLY A 457 3.01 -15.12 -1.61
C GLY A 457 3.50 -15.94 -0.40
N GLN A 458 3.62 -15.35 0.78
CA GLN A 458 3.89 -16.07 2.03
C GLN A 458 2.57 -16.64 2.58
N CYS A 459 2.08 -17.69 1.93
CA CYS A 459 0.79 -18.32 2.23
C CYS A 459 0.99 -19.64 3.02
N PRO A 460 1.12 -19.62 4.36
CA PRO A 460 1.44 -20.82 5.15
C PRO A 460 0.30 -21.84 5.21
N TYR A 461 -0.95 -21.39 5.10
CA TYR A 461 -2.15 -22.22 5.20
C TYR A 461 -2.79 -22.49 3.84
N GLY A 462 -3.65 -23.52 3.80
CA GLY A 462 -4.60 -23.72 2.71
C GLY A 462 -5.73 -22.70 2.75
N VAL A 463 -6.90 -23.06 2.23
CA VAL A 463 -8.09 -22.23 2.41
C VAL A 463 -8.57 -22.34 3.85
N VAL A 464 -8.53 -21.22 4.57
CA VAL A 464 -8.99 -21.08 5.95
C VAL A 464 -10.15 -20.10 6.00
N VAL A 465 -11.32 -20.58 6.42
CA VAL A 465 -12.51 -19.77 6.68
C VAL A 465 -13.02 -20.11 8.06
N VAL A 466 -13.23 -19.08 8.88
CA VAL A 466 -13.73 -19.18 10.25
C VAL A 466 -15.04 -18.38 10.41
N ASN A 467 -15.76 -18.61 11.51
CA ASN A 467 -16.91 -17.78 11.89
C ASN A 467 -16.51 -16.64 12.86
N GLN A 468 -17.51 -15.92 13.38
CA GLN A 468 -17.37 -14.84 14.37
C GLN A 468 -16.77 -15.24 15.74
N ASN A 469 -16.55 -16.54 16.02
CA ASN A 469 -15.84 -17.03 17.21
C ASN A 469 -14.46 -17.64 16.87
N LEU A 470 -14.00 -17.49 15.63
CA LEU A 470 -12.85 -18.20 15.06
C LEU A 470 -13.03 -19.74 14.93
N ASP A 471 -14.25 -20.28 15.00
CA ASP A 471 -14.51 -21.69 14.71
C ASP A 471 -14.30 -21.98 13.21
N PHE A 472 -13.41 -22.90 12.86
CA PHE A 472 -13.13 -23.28 11.47
C PHE A 472 -14.37 -23.84 10.75
N GLN A 473 -14.78 -23.15 9.68
CA GLN A 473 -15.76 -23.61 8.69
C GLN A 473 -15.06 -24.40 7.57
N ALA A 474 -13.85 -23.95 7.18
CA ALA A 474 -12.90 -24.69 6.39
C ALA A 474 -11.48 -24.45 6.91
N GLN A 475 -10.66 -25.52 6.88
CA GLN A 475 -9.24 -25.49 7.23
C GLN A 475 -8.55 -26.53 6.34
N SER A 476 -8.24 -26.17 5.08
CA SER A 476 -7.54 -27.12 4.21
C SER A 476 -6.06 -27.16 4.56
N SER A 477 -5.49 -28.38 4.58
CA SER A 477 -4.04 -28.49 4.35
C SER A 477 -3.72 -27.81 3.01
N PRO A 478 -2.57 -27.15 2.85
CA PRO A 478 -2.08 -26.80 1.52
C PRO A 478 -2.02 -28.07 0.66
N PRO A 479 -2.49 -28.07 -0.61
CA PRO A 479 -2.87 -26.90 -1.43
C PRO A 479 -4.35 -26.84 -1.88
N PRO A 480 -4.79 -25.75 -2.56
CA PRO A 480 -4.05 -24.49 -2.79
C PRO A 480 -3.81 -23.75 -1.48
N SER A 481 -2.66 -23.08 -1.36
CA SER A 481 -2.46 -22.13 -0.26
C SER A 481 -3.23 -20.83 -0.50
N MET A 482 -3.53 -20.08 0.56
CA MET A 482 -4.31 -18.84 0.47
C MET A 482 -3.52 -17.61 0.94
N CYS A 483 -3.41 -16.62 0.07
CA CYS A 483 -2.98 -15.25 0.36
C CYS A 483 -4.03 -14.25 -0.14
N ASP A 484 -4.10 -13.10 0.53
CA ASP A 484 -4.87 -11.93 0.10
C ASP A 484 -6.33 -12.28 -0.30
N PRO A 485 -7.12 -12.87 0.62
CA PRO A 485 -8.48 -13.28 0.35
C PRO A 485 -9.43 -12.07 0.29
N VAL A 486 -10.42 -12.12 -0.60
CA VAL A 486 -11.45 -11.09 -0.76
C VAL A 486 -12.80 -11.74 -1.05
N PHE A 487 -13.80 -11.50 -0.20
CA PHE A 487 -15.18 -11.91 -0.49
C PHE A 487 -15.79 -11.11 -1.64
N SER A 488 -16.65 -11.76 -2.41
CA SER A 488 -17.51 -11.14 -3.42
C SER A 488 -18.57 -10.23 -2.77
N PRO A 489 -19.09 -9.18 -3.45
CA PRO A 489 -20.02 -8.23 -2.84
C PRO A 489 -21.42 -8.79 -2.57
N ASP A 490 -21.79 -9.91 -3.22
CA ASP A 490 -22.98 -10.71 -2.92
C ASP A 490 -22.73 -11.75 -1.80
N GLY A 491 -21.46 -12.00 -1.46
CA GLY A 491 -21.04 -12.90 -0.38
C GLY A 491 -20.98 -14.38 -0.75
N ASP A 492 -21.25 -14.78 -2.00
CA ASP A 492 -21.35 -16.20 -2.40
C ASP A 492 -19.98 -16.87 -2.62
N TYR A 493 -18.95 -16.07 -2.92
CA TYR A 493 -17.59 -16.52 -3.27
C TYR A 493 -16.49 -15.81 -2.48
N ILE A 494 -15.36 -16.52 -2.30
CA ILE A 494 -14.08 -15.97 -1.84
C ILE A 494 -13.10 -16.08 -2.99
N ALA A 495 -12.51 -14.98 -3.40
CA ALA A 495 -11.34 -14.95 -4.29
C ALA A 495 -10.06 -14.84 -3.47
N PHE A 496 -8.96 -15.37 -3.99
CA PHE A 496 -7.65 -15.27 -3.33
C PHE A 496 -6.50 -15.52 -4.32
N THR A 497 -5.30 -15.12 -3.95
CA THR A 497 -4.06 -15.57 -4.60
C THR A 497 -3.53 -16.81 -3.91
N GLY A 498 -2.95 -17.76 -4.65
CA GLY A 498 -2.54 -19.04 -4.05
C GLY A 498 -1.48 -19.80 -4.83
N VAL A 499 -0.77 -20.71 -4.16
CA VAL A 499 0.30 -21.53 -4.77
C VAL A 499 -0.13 -23.00 -4.87
N SER A 500 0.15 -23.63 -6.01
CA SER A 500 -0.28 -25.02 -6.31
C SER A 500 0.89 -25.99 -6.60
N PRO A 501 1.28 -26.85 -5.63
CA PRO A 501 2.28 -27.88 -5.80
C PRO A 501 1.72 -29.15 -6.48
N ARG A 502 1.86 -29.20 -7.81
CA ARG A 502 1.84 -30.39 -8.71
C ARG A 502 0.44 -30.92 -9.11
N THR A 503 0.23 -31.21 -10.39
CA THR A 503 0.71 -32.45 -11.03
C THR A 503 1.46 -32.26 -12.37
N GLN A 504 2.39 -33.18 -12.65
CA GLN A 504 3.05 -33.49 -13.93
C GLN A 504 3.05 -32.42 -15.06
N ILE A 505 4.01 -31.47 -15.01
CA ILE A 505 4.93 -31.09 -16.13
C ILE A 505 5.83 -29.92 -15.70
N SER A 506 5.31 -29.00 -14.88
CA SER A 506 6.10 -27.97 -14.20
C SER A 506 5.55 -27.69 -12.81
N ALA A 507 6.37 -27.88 -11.78
CA ALA A 507 6.13 -27.31 -10.46
C ALA A 507 6.98 -26.02 -10.38
N ASP A 508 6.41 -24.93 -10.88
CA ASP A 508 7.06 -23.61 -10.95
C ASP A 508 6.94 -22.81 -9.65
N GLY A 509 6.01 -23.19 -8.76
CA GLY A 509 5.75 -22.47 -7.51
C GLY A 509 4.98 -21.17 -7.72
N ARG A 510 4.33 -21.00 -8.87
CA ARG A 510 3.64 -19.78 -9.28
C ARG A 510 2.44 -19.47 -8.37
N ILE A 511 2.19 -18.17 -8.21
CA ILE A 511 0.96 -17.62 -7.63
C ILE A 511 -0.11 -17.54 -8.73
N ASP A 512 -1.24 -18.19 -8.51
CA ASP A 512 -2.42 -18.18 -9.37
C ASP A 512 -3.61 -17.52 -8.67
N VAL A 513 -4.61 -17.07 -9.44
CA VAL A 513 -5.90 -16.63 -8.88
C VAL A 513 -6.82 -17.83 -8.71
N PHE A 514 -7.42 -17.95 -7.53
CA PHE A 514 -8.43 -18.95 -7.21
C PHE A 514 -9.74 -18.28 -6.79
N ALA A 515 -10.84 -19.01 -6.96
CA ALA A 515 -12.09 -18.75 -6.24
C ALA A 515 -12.62 -20.02 -5.57
N ALA A 516 -13.14 -19.88 -4.37
CA ALA A 516 -13.91 -20.88 -3.62
C ALA A 516 -15.31 -20.34 -3.33
N ASN A 517 -16.23 -21.18 -2.85
CA ASN A 517 -17.48 -20.68 -2.29
C ASN A 517 -17.24 -19.97 -0.94
N SER A 518 -18.26 -19.28 -0.42
CA SER A 518 -18.26 -18.54 0.86
C SER A 518 -17.93 -19.37 2.11
N ASN A 519 -17.86 -20.69 2.00
CA ASN A 519 -17.45 -21.61 3.06
C ASN A 519 -15.98 -22.06 2.92
N GLY A 520 -15.26 -21.63 1.88
CA GLY A 520 -13.88 -22.03 1.59
C GLY A 520 -13.74 -23.35 0.82
N PHE A 521 -14.85 -23.94 0.35
CA PHE A 521 -14.84 -25.21 -0.38
C PHE A 521 -14.91 -25.00 -1.91
N GLY A 522 -14.42 -25.98 -2.67
CA GLY A 522 -14.47 -25.97 -4.14
C GLY A 522 -13.45 -25.04 -4.81
N ALA A 523 -12.35 -24.70 -4.12
CA ALA A 523 -11.28 -23.84 -4.63
C ALA A 523 -10.81 -24.23 -6.03
N THR A 524 -11.06 -23.35 -7.01
CA THR A 524 -10.85 -23.58 -8.43
C THR A 524 -9.94 -22.50 -9.02
N ASN A 525 -8.97 -22.90 -9.83
CA ASN A 525 -7.98 -22.03 -10.46
C ASN A 525 -8.56 -21.30 -11.69
N LEU A 526 -8.39 -19.98 -11.76
CA LEU A 526 -8.97 -19.11 -12.79
C LEU A 526 -7.94 -18.56 -13.81
N THR A 527 -6.65 -18.54 -13.45
CA THR A 527 -5.53 -18.23 -14.37
C THR A 527 -5.20 -19.44 -15.26
N GLY A 528 -5.24 -20.65 -14.71
CA GLY A 528 -5.10 -21.92 -15.42
C GLY A 528 -3.75 -22.05 -16.13
N ALA A 529 -3.79 -21.90 -17.46
CA ALA A 529 -2.60 -21.98 -18.32
C ALA A 529 -1.85 -20.65 -18.53
N LEU A 530 -2.34 -19.53 -17.97
CA LEU A 530 -1.56 -18.29 -17.90
C LEU A 530 -0.27 -18.49 -17.10
N ARG A 531 0.73 -17.64 -17.34
CA ARG A 531 2.05 -17.68 -16.69
C ARG A 531 2.55 -16.27 -16.41
N GLY A 532 3.60 -16.14 -15.62
CA GLY A 532 4.16 -14.86 -15.18
C GLY A 532 3.55 -14.37 -13.88
N GLN A 533 3.80 -13.10 -13.55
CA GLN A 533 3.29 -12.51 -12.31
C GLN A 533 1.78 -12.26 -12.41
N VAL A 534 1.11 -12.38 -11.28
CA VAL A 534 -0.34 -12.23 -11.11
C VAL A 534 -0.58 -11.25 -9.98
N ILE A 535 -1.44 -10.26 -10.19
CA ILE A 535 -1.86 -9.28 -9.18
C ILE A 535 -3.39 -9.29 -9.12
N LEU A 536 -3.95 -9.68 -7.98
CA LEU A 536 -5.40 -9.66 -7.76
C LEU A 536 -5.84 -8.22 -7.45
N LEU A 537 -6.87 -7.72 -8.16
CA LEU A 537 -7.44 -6.38 -7.93
C LEU A 537 -8.75 -6.40 -7.15
N GLY A 538 -9.32 -7.59 -6.90
CA GLY A 538 -10.63 -7.77 -6.26
C GLY A 538 -11.78 -7.85 -7.26
N TRP A 539 -12.99 -7.55 -6.78
CA TRP A 539 -14.24 -7.79 -7.50
C TRP A 539 -14.77 -6.55 -8.23
N VAL A 540 -15.51 -6.78 -9.31
CA VAL A 540 -16.13 -5.76 -10.17
C VAL A 540 -17.59 -6.13 -10.43
N GLY A 541 -18.50 -5.20 -10.12
CA GLY A 541 -19.94 -5.44 -10.28
C GLY A 541 -20.51 -6.40 -9.23
N GLY A 542 -21.69 -6.95 -9.50
CA GLY A 542 -22.37 -7.87 -8.57
C GLY A 542 -22.85 -7.21 -7.28
N ARG A 543 -23.51 -6.04 -7.40
CA ARG A 543 -24.02 -5.28 -6.25
C ARG A 543 -25.03 -6.07 -5.43
N SER A 544 -24.91 -5.95 -4.10
CA SER A 544 -25.88 -6.39 -3.08
C SER A 544 -27.12 -5.48 -3.03
#